data_AF-A0A930A0N8-F1
#
_entry.id   AF-A0A930A0N8-F1
#
_cell.length_a   1.000
_cell.length_b   1.000
_cell.length_c   1.000
_cell.angle_alpha   90.00
_cell.angle_beta   90.00
_cell.angle_gamma   90.00
#
_symmetry.space_group_name_H-M   'P 1'
#
loop_
_entity.id
_entity.type
_entity.pdbx_description
1 polymer ?
#
loop_
_entity_poly.entity_id
_entity_poly.type
_entity_poly.pdbx_seq_one_letter_code
_entity_poly.pdbx_strand_id
1 'polypeptide(L)'
;MSLFTQMIQLQMQILLMLGIGFFLRKQKIVTPEIRKGLSTLLINVVLPSTVIISFMNDSVVNSDLLMTCFIAVIISAIIQTVSIIASKFLFQKYEKTDAKVLRYGMIVS
;
A
#
# COMPACT_ATOMS: atom_id res chain seq x y z
N MET A 1 -15.93 -19.52 -21.86
CA MET A 1 -15.14 -20.60 -21.23
C MET A 1 -13.65 -20.27 -21.06
N SER A 2 -13.05 -19.40 -21.88
CA SER A 2 -11.61 -19.06 -21.82
C SER A 2 -11.22 -18.15 -20.64
N LEU A 3 -12.00 -17.12 -20.31
CA LEU A 3 -11.69 -16.24 -19.17
C LEU A 3 -11.70 -16.98 -17.83
N PHE A 4 -12.66 -17.88 -17.65
CA PHE A 4 -12.77 -18.69 -16.44
C PHE A 4 -11.56 -19.63 -16.25
N THR A 5 -11.09 -20.24 -17.33
CA THR A 5 -9.89 -21.09 -17.30
C THR A 5 -8.61 -20.29 -17.05
N GLN A 6 -8.49 -19.07 -17.58
CA GLN A 6 -7.39 -18.15 -17.26
C GLN A 6 -7.38 -17.75 -15.78
N MET A 7 -8.53 -17.41 -15.21
CA MET A 7 -8.61 -17.07 -13.77
C MET A 7 -8.21 -18.26 -12.89
N ILE A 8 -8.67 -19.47 -13.24
CA ILE A 8 -8.27 -20.71 -12.54
C ILE A 8 -6.75 -20.92 -12.65
N GLN A 9 -6.15 -20.74 -13.82
CA GLN A 9 -4.70 -20.88 -14.00
C GLN A 9 -3.92 -19.90 -13.12
N LEU A 10 -4.33 -18.63 -13.08
CA LEU A 10 -3.71 -17.62 -12.21
C LEU A 10 -3.85 -17.96 -10.72
N GLN A 11 -5.05 -18.39 -10.31
CA GLN A 11 -5.30 -18.81 -8.93
C GLN A 11 -4.42 -20.00 -8.53
N MET A 12 -4.31 -21.01 -9.39
CA MET A 12 -3.46 -22.18 -9.14
C MET A 12 -1.97 -21.80 -9.08
N GLN A 13 -1.51 -20.87 -9.92
CA GLN A 13 -0.14 -20.39 -9.89
C GLN A 13 0.19 -19.67 -8.56
N ILE A 14 -0.70 -18.79 -8.10
CA ILE A 14 -0.52 -18.07 -6.82
C ILE A 14 -0.56 -19.07 -5.65
N LEU A 15 -1.47 -20.06 -5.69
CA LEU A 15 -1.57 -21.10 -4.67
C LEU A 15 -0.29 -21.94 -4.58
N LEU A 16 0.27 -22.35 -5.72
CA LEU A 16 1.53 -23.11 -5.76
C LEU A 16 2.70 -22.26 -5.21
N MET A 17 2.80 -21.00 -5.62
CA MET A 17 3.82 -20.07 -5.12
C MET A 17 3.72 -19.89 -3.59
N LEU A 18 2.50 -19.79 -3.07
CA LEU A 18 2.25 -19.68 -1.63
C LEU A 18 2.64 -20.98 -0.90
N GLY A 19 2.33 -22.14 -1.48
CA GLY A 19 2.75 -23.45 -0.97
C GLY A 19 4.27 -23.60 -0.90
N ILE A 20 4.98 -23.16 -1.94
CA ILE A 20 6.45 -23.11 -1.96
C ILE A 20 6.95 -22.20 -0.83
N GLY A 21 6.41 -21.00 -0.68
CA GLY A 21 6.78 -20.08 0.40
C GLY A 21 6.55 -20.68 1.80
N PHE A 22 5.47 -21.43 1.99
CA PHE A 22 5.19 -22.14 3.24
C PHE A 22 6.21 -23.26 3.50
N PHE A 23 6.57 -24.03 2.48
CA PHE A 23 7.57 -25.09 2.60
C PHE A 23 8.97 -24.54 2.91
N LEU A 24 9.38 -23.46 2.26
CA LEU A 24 10.64 -22.76 2.53
C LEU A 24 10.70 -22.20 3.96
N ARG A 25 9.55 -21.74 4.50
CA ARG A 25 9.43 -21.33 5.90
C ARG A 25 9.61 -22.53 6.84
N LYS A 26 9.01 -23.69 6.53
CA LYS A 26 9.16 -24.93 7.31
C LYS A 26 10.60 -25.45 7.32
N GLN A 27 11.35 -25.27 6.24
CA GLN A 27 12.77 -25.62 6.15
C GLN A 27 13.72 -24.62 6.85
N LYS A 28 13.21 -23.58 7.52
CA LYS A 28 13.99 -22.52 8.19
C LYS A 28 14.93 -21.71 7.27
N ILE A 29 14.80 -21.84 5.95
CA ILE A 29 15.54 -21.02 4.98
C ILE A 29 15.09 -19.56 5.09
N VAL A 30 13.78 -19.35 5.27
CA VAL A 30 13.19 -18.03 5.51
C VAL A 30 13.11 -17.78 7.01
N THR A 31 14.19 -17.26 7.58
CA THR A 31 14.24 -16.80 8.97
C THR A 31 13.45 -15.50 9.15
N PRO A 32 13.04 -15.15 10.39
CA PRO A 32 12.35 -13.89 10.67
C PRO A 32 13.15 -12.64 10.23
N GLU A 33 14.48 -12.70 10.27
CA GLU A 33 15.37 -11.64 9.78
C GLU A 33 15.28 -11.46 8.27
N ILE A 34 15.36 -12.56 7.50
CA ILE A 34 15.20 -12.53 6.03
C ILE A 34 13.80 -12.03 5.66
N ARG A 35 12.76 -12.48 6.36
CA ARG A 35 11.40 -11.99 6.14
C ARG A 35 11.32 -10.47 6.35
N LYS A 36 11.92 -9.95 7.42
CA LYS A 36 11.97 -8.51 7.69
C LYS A 36 12.71 -7.77 6.56
N GLY A 37 13.86 -8.28 6.12
CA GLY A 37 14.61 -7.73 5.00
C GLY A 37 13.82 -7.71 3.68
N LEU A 38 13.15 -8.81 3.35
CA LEU A 38 12.28 -8.91 2.16
C LEU A 38 11.10 -7.93 2.24
N SER A 39 10.46 -7.81 3.41
CA SER A 39 9.38 -6.83 3.60
C SER A 39 9.88 -5.39 3.49
N THR A 40 11.03 -5.06 4.05
CA THR A 40 11.65 -3.74 3.92
C THR A 40 11.98 -3.42 2.46
N LEU A 41 12.54 -4.37 1.71
CA LEU A 41 12.81 -4.21 0.29
C LEU A 41 11.53 -4.04 -0.53
N LEU A 42 10.49 -4.85 -0.23
CA LEU A 42 9.18 -4.76 -0.87
C LEU A 42 8.57 -3.37 -0.66
N ILE A 43 8.51 -2.88 0.57
CA ILE A 43 7.87 -1.60 0.90
C ILE A 43 8.67 -0.42 0.34
N ASN A 44 10.00 -0.44 0.52
CA ASN A 44 10.82 0.73 0.21
C ASN A 44 11.27 0.81 -1.24
N VAL A 45 11.28 -0.31 -1.96
CA VAL A 45 11.81 -0.37 -3.34
C VAL A 45 10.77 -0.90 -4.30
N VAL A 46 10.22 -2.09 -4.05
CA VAL A 46 9.30 -2.73 -5.02
C VAL A 46 8.02 -1.92 -5.16
N LEU A 47 7.38 -1.55 -4.06
CA LEU A 47 6.13 -0.79 -4.06
C LEU A 47 6.25 0.55 -4.82
N PRO A 48 7.23 1.44 -4.53
CA PRO A 48 7.39 2.67 -5.30
C PRO A 48 7.79 2.38 -6.76
N SER A 49 8.61 1.36 -7.02
CA SER A 49 8.96 0.98 -8.39
C SER A 49 7.74 0.50 -9.19
N THR A 50 6.86 -0.30 -8.59
CA THR A 50 5.62 -0.76 -9.21
C THR A 50 4.67 0.40 -9.46
N VAL A 51 4.58 1.37 -8.54
CA VAL A 51 3.80 2.60 -8.75
C VAL A 51 4.33 3.39 -9.95
N ILE A 52 5.65 3.60 -10.03
CA ILE A 52 6.29 4.28 -11.18
C ILE A 52 6.04 3.52 -12.48
N ILE A 53 6.25 2.20 -12.49
CA ILE A 53 6.04 1.36 -13.67
C ILE A 53 4.57 1.35 -14.08
N SER A 54 3.63 1.34 -13.13
CA SER A 54 2.20 1.41 -13.42
C SER A 54 1.83 2.74 -14.10
N PHE A 55 2.51 3.83 -13.74
CA PHE A 55 2.35 5.13 -14.43
C PHE A 55 3.06 5.20 -15.79
N MET A 56 4.11 4.40 -16.01
CA MET A 56 4.84 4.35 -17.28
C MET A 56 4.24 3.39 -18.31
N ASN A 57 3.66 2.27 -17.87
CA ASN A 57 3.06 1.26 -18.74
C ASN A 57 1.73 1.72 -19.36
N ASP A 58 1.04 2.69 -18.75
CA ASP A 58 -0.01 3.47 -19.42
C ASP A 58 0.66 4.36 -20.47
N SER A 59 0.80 3.81 -21.68
CA SER A 59 1.67 4.29 -22.76
C SER A 59 1.14 5.54 -23.48
N VAL A 60 0.65 6.52 -22.75
CA VAL A 60 0.58 7.90 -23.21
C VAL A 60 0.93 8.82 -22.05
N VAL A 61 2.16 9.31 -22.01
CA VAL A 61 2.51 10.49 -21.20
C VAL A 61 1.82 11.71 -21.84
N ASN A 62 0.49 11.72 -21.82
CA ASN A 62 -0.33 12.87 -22.16
C ASN A 62 -0.29 13.84 -20.97
N SER A 63 -0.39 15.13 -21.26
CA SER A 63 -0.64 16.19 -20.28
C SER A 63 -1.77 15.87 -19.31
N ASP A 64 -2.74 15.05 -19.72
CA ASP A 64 -3.88 14.61 -18.92
C ASP A 64 -3.53 13.65 -17.78
N LEU A 65 -2.54 12.76 -17.95
CA LEU A 65 -2.12 11.86 -16.86
C LEU A 65 -1.35 12.64 -15.80
N LEU A 66 -0.50 13.58 -16.22
CA LEU A 66 0.25 14.45 -15.32
C LEU A 66 -0.71 15.37 -14.54
N MET A 67 -1.74 15.88 -15.22
CA MET A 67 -2.83 16.63 -14.60
C MET A 67 -3.65 15.76 -13.63
N THR A 68 -3.96 14.51 -13.99
CA THR A 68 -4.70 13.59 -13.10
C THR A 68 -3.88 13.23 -11.86
N CYS A 69 -2.58 12.97 -12.01
CA CYS A 69 -1.67 12.73 -10.89
C CYS A 69 -1.56 13.97 -10.00
N PHE A 70 -1.45 15.16 -10.60
CA PHE A 70 -1.42 16.42 -9.87
C PHE A 70 -2.73 16.69 -9.12
N ILE A 71 -3.88 16.42 -9.73
CA ILE A 71 -5.19 16.48 -9.09
C ILE A 71 -5.27 15.46 -7.94
N ALA A 72 -4.79 14.23 -8.12
CA ALA A 72 -4.77 13.22 -7.07
C ALA A 72 -3.90 13.65 -5.88
N VAL A 73 -2.75 14.27 -6.13
CA VAL A 73 -1.88 14.86 -5.09
C VAL A 73 -2.59 16.01 -4.38
N ILE A 74 -3.26 16.90 -5.11
CA ILE A 74 -4.04 18.00 -4.52
C ILE A 74 -5.20 17.48 -3.66
N ILE A 75 -5.97 16.51 -4.16
CA ILE A 75 -7.07 15.87 -3.41
C ILE A 75 -6.53 15.22 -2.14
N SER A 76 -5.42 14.48 -2.22
CA SER A 76 -4.78 13.87 -1.06
C SER A 76 -4.30 14.93 -0.04
N ALA A 77 -3.70 16.02 -0.52
CA ALA A 77 -3.26 17.13 0.33
C ALA A 77 -4.45 17.82 1.03
N ILE A 78 -5.58 18.00 0.33
CA ILE A 78 -6.82 18.53 0.91
C ILE A 78 -7.34 17.59 1.99
N ILE A 79 -7.44 16.28 1.71
CA ILE A 79 -7.91 15.29 2.68
C ILE A 79 -7.02 15.29 3.93
N GLN A 80 -5.69 15.30 3.77
CA GLN A 80 -4.75 15.36 4.89
C GLN A 80 -4.88 16.67 5.68
N THR A 81 -5.02 17.81 5.00
CA THR A 81 -5.16 19.12 5.65
C THR A 81 -6.48 19.24 6.41
N VAL A 82 -7.59 18.79 5.82
CA VAL A 82 -8.91 18.72 6.48
C VAL A 82 -8.87 17.78 7.67
N SER A 83 -8.23 16.61 7.53
CA SER A 83 -8.10 15.64 8.63
C SER A 83 -7.28 16.23 9.79
N ILE A 84 -6.20 16.97 9.51
CA ILE A 84 -5.38 17.64 10.55
C ILE A 84 -6.15 18.79 11.21
N ILE A 85 -6.86 19.61 10.44
CA ILE A 85 -7.65 20.74 10.97
C ILE A 85 -8.84 20.23 11.80
N ALA A 86 -9.59 19.26 11.28
CA ALA A 86 -10.71 18.63 11.97
C ALA A 86 -10.24 17.95 13.28
N SER A 87 -9.14 17.21 13.23
CA SER A 87 -8.57 16.60 14.43
C SER A 87 -7.87 17.59 15.37
N LYS A 88 -7.63 18.85 14.96
CA LYS A 88 -7.19 19.92 15.86
C LYS A 88 -8.38 20.62 16.52
N PHE A 89 -9.47 20.81 15.79
CA PHE A 89 -10.70 21.44 16.28
C PHE A 89 -11.51 20.50 17.19
N LEU A 90 -11.61 19.22 16.85
CA LEU A 90 -12.39 18.22 17.60
C LEU A 90 -11.70 17.78 18.90
N PHE A 91 -10.36 17.78 18.95
CA PHE A 91 -9.56 17.40 20.13
C PHE A 91 -9.12 18.58 21.00
N GLN A 92 -9.57 19.81 20.71
CA GLN A 92 -9.28 20.97 21.55
C GLN A 92 -9.94 20.89 22.95
N LYS A 93 -10.92 19.99 23.13
CA LYS A 93 -11.69 19.84 24.38
C LYS A 93 -11.23 18.66 25.27
N TYR A 94 -10.19 17.90 24.89
CA TYR A 94 -9.70 16.75 25.66
C TYR A 94 -8.21 16.84 26.00
N GLU A 95 -7.88 16.33 27.19
CA GLU A 95 -6.57 16.41 27.84
C GLU A 95 -5.47 15.67 27.05
N LYS A 96 -4.23 16.19 27.17
CA LYS A 96 -3.10 15.98 26.25
C LYS A 96 -2.61 14.52 26.09
N THR A 97 -3.11 13.59 26.89
CA THR A 97 -2.62 12.20 26.97
C THR A 97 -3.43 11.24 26.08
N ASP A 98 -4.75 11.40 26.01
CA ASP A 98 -5.64 10.49 25.26
C ASP A 98 -5.77 10.87 23.77
N ALA A 99 -5.55 12.15 23.45
CA ALA A 99 -5.61 12.67 22.08
C ALA A 99 -4.52 12.09 21.16
N LYS A 100 -3.38 11.65 21.70
CA LYS A 100 -2.29 11.04 20.92
C LYS A 100 -2.65 9.62 20.46
N VAL A 101 -3.34 8.86 21.30
CA VAL A 101 -3.75 7.49 20.99
C VAL A 101 -4.90 7.50 19.98
N LEU A 102 -5.88 8.38 20.15
CA LEU A 102 -6.99 8.52 19.19
C LEU A 102 -6.55 9.08 17.83
N ARG A 103 -5.62 10.05 17.79
CA ARG A 103 -5.06 10.51 16.51
C ARG A 103 -4.33 9.41 15.76
N TYR A 104 -3.60 8.53 16.46
CA TYR A 104 -2.95 7.39 15.83
C TYR A 104 -3.98 6.38 15.30
N GLY A 105 -5.05 6.13 16.05
CA GLY A 105 -6.15 5.25 15.62
C GLY A 105 -6.90 5.77 14.39
N MET A 106 -7.06 7.09 14.25
CA MET A 106 -7.73 7.70 13.09
C MET A 106 -6.83 7.81 11.85
N ILE A 107 -5.51 7.85 12.01
CA ILE A 107 -4.55 7.88 10.89
C ILE A 107 -4.29 6.47 10.33
N VAL A 108 -4.48 5.42 11.14
CA VAL A 108 -4.23 4.02 10.77
C VAL A 108 -5.48 3.29 10.26
N SER A 109 -6.66 3.90 10.34
CA SER A 109 -7.90 3.33 9.80
C SER A 109 -8.22 3.81 8.38
#